data_AF-A0A813EM10-F1
#
_entry.id   AF-A0A813EM10-F1
#
_cell.length_a   1.000
_cell.length_b   1.000
_cell.length_c   1.000
_cell.angle_alpha   90.00
_cell.angle_beta   90.00
_cell.angle_gamma   90.00
#
_symmetry.space_group_name_H-M   'P 1'
#
loop_
_entity.id
_entity.type
_entity.pdbx_description
1 polymer ?
#
loop_
_entity_poly.entity_id
_entity_poly.type
_entity_poly.pdbx_seq_one_letter_code
_entity_poly.pdbx_strand_id
1 'polypeptide(L)'
;MAGLDFLSTPEELELIGLLRTRFQEEFESRSRDGRDFPAFFGDLALTRVLRECSGDLEKACQWFSQFLLTMVEIRGDELVASLTGKLDAAESAGRRVDVSDLEHYEVFKDHVSFIFTADQFATSGDPVTYLPACDLDKRAIIQSGEWQKP
;
A
#
# COMPACT_ATOMS: atom_id res chain seq x y z
N MET A 1 -21.24 -7.44 18.35
CA MET A 1 -21.12 -6.51 17.22
C MET A 1 -19.65 -6.20 17.05
N ALA A 2 -18.99 -6.85 16.10
CA ALA A 2 -17.63 -6.45 15.72
C ALA A 2 -17.77 -5.07 15.09
N GLY A 3 -17.32 -4.03 15.79
CA GLY A 3 -17.34 -2.66 15.27
C GLY A 3 -16.55 -2.60 13.97
N LEU A 4 -16.93 -1.70 13.08
CA LEU A 4 -16.24 -1.39 11.83
C LEU A 4 -14.88 -0.72 12.13
N ASP A 5 -14.03 -1.38 12.90
CA ASP A 5 -12.74 -0.87 13.40
C ASP A 5 -11.74 -0.63 12.26
N PHE A 6 -12.11 -0.97 11.02
CA PHE A 6 -11.36 -0.67 9.81
C PHE A 6 -11.79 0.64 9.13
N LEU A 7 -12.96 1.19 9.46
CA LEU A 7 -13.44 2.46 8.90
C LEU A 7 -13.09 3.62 9.82
N SER A 8 -12.97 4.81 9.23
CA SER A 8 -12.76 6.07 9.95
C SER A 8 -13.97 6.38 10.84
N THR A 9 -13.72 6.73 12.11
CA THR A 9 -14.77 7.27 12.99
C THR A 9 -15.09 8.73 12.64
N PRO A 10 -16.23 9.28 13.07
CA PRO A 10 -16.53 10.70 12.89
C PRO A 10 -15.44 11.63 13.44
N GLU A 11 -14.87 11.29 14.60
CA GLU A 11 -13.79 12.06 15.22
C GLU A 11 -12.49 12.00 14.39
N GLU A 12 -12.19 10.84 13.80
CA GLU A 12 -11.05 10.69 12.89
C GLU A 12 -11.25 11.50 11.61
N LEU A 13 -12.47 11.55 11.07
CA LEU A 13 -12.79 12.37 9.89
C LEU A 13 -12.64 13.88 10.18
N GLU A 14 -12.99 14.33 11.39
CA GLU A 14 -12.74 15.72 11.81
C GLU A 14 -11.24 16.04 11.84
N LEU A 15 -10.43 15.15 12.43
CA LEU A 15 -8.97 15.30 12.45
C LEU A 15 -8.35 15.26 11.04
N ILE A 16 -8.87 14.40 10.15
CA ILE A 16 -8.48 14.37 8.73
C ILE A 16 -8.81 15.71 8.07
N GLY A 17 -9.98 16.28 8.33
CA GLY A 17 -10.36 17.60 7.83
C GLY A 17 -9.37 18.70 8.25
N LEU A 18 -8.92 18.68 9.51
CA LEU A 18 -7.90 19.59 10.01
C LEU A 18 -6.53 19.37 9.34
N LEU A 19 -6.11 18.11 9.16
CA LEU A 19 -4.88 17.78 8.45
C LEU A 19 -4.95 18.26 6.99
N ARG A 20 -6.04 17.99 6.27
CA ARG A 20 -6.26 18.48 4.90
C ARG A 20 -6.23 20.00 4.83
N THR A 21 -6.77 20.70 5.83
CA THR A 21 -6.71 22.16 5.90
C THR A 21 -5.27 22.66 6.06
N ARG A 22 -4.43 21.97 6.85
CA ARG A 22 -3.02 22.36 7.02
C ARG A 22 -2.16 22.15 5.78
N PHE A 23 -2.49 21.15 4.97
CA PHE A 23 -1.80 20.81 3.72
C PHE A 23 -2.69 21.09 2.49
N GLN A 24 -3.52 22.13 2.56
CA GLN A 24 -4.54 22.40 1.56
C GLN A 24 -3.94 22.55 0.16
N GLU A 25 -2.84 23.28 0.04
CA GLU A 25 -2.16 23.50 -1.24
C GLU A 25 -1.66 22.19 -1.87
N GLU A 26 -1.08 21.29 -1.07
CA GLU A 26 -0.66 19.96 -1.51
C GLU A 26 -1.84 19.10 -1.99
N PHE A 27 -2.95 19.05 -1.25
CA PHE A 27 -4.11 18.27 -1.66
C PHE A 27 -4.74 18.83 -2.94
N GLU A 28 -4.91 20.16 -3.03
CA GLU A 28 -5.49 20.79 -4.21
C GLU A 28 -4.61 20.63 -5.45
N SER A 29 -3.28 20.80 -5.31
CA SER A 29 -2.35 20.61 -6.42
C SER A 29 -2.31 19.16 -6.88
N ARG A 30 -2.23 18.19 -5.96
CA ARG A 30 -2.25 16.76 -6.29
C ARG A 30 -3.56 16.35 -6.96
N SER A 31 -4.70 16.83 -6.47
CA SER A 31 -6.01 16.53 -7.07
C SER A 31 -6.10 17.06 -8.50
N ARG A 32 -5.65 18.30 -8.72
CA ARG A 32 -5.59 18.92 -10.07
C ARG A 32 -4.69 18.15 -11.03
N ASP A 33 -3.56 17.64 -10.54
CA ASP A 33 -2.58 16.92 -11.34
C ASP A 33 -2.88 15.42 -11.50
N GLY A 34 -3.97 14.91 -10.90
CA GLY A 34 -4.30 13.48 -10.90
C GLY A 34 -3.35 12.62 -10.06
N ARG A 35 -2.68 13.22 -9.07
CA ARG A 35 -1.72 12.58 -8.14
C ARG A 35 -2.29 12.39 -6.73
N ASP A 36 -3.60 12.60 -6.56
CA ASP A 36 -4.35 12.38 -5.32
C ASP A 36 -4.78 10.92 -5.20
N PHE A 37 -3.79 10.03 -5.13
CA PHE A 37 -4.02 8.60 -5.10
C PHE A 37 -4.74 8.17 -3.81
N PRO A 38 -5.92 7.53 -3.88
CA PRO A 38 -6.69 7.15 -2.69
C PRO A 38 -5.91 6.27 -1.70
N ALA A 39 -4.97 5.46 -2.19
CA ALA A 39 -4.12 4.60 -1.37
C ALA A 39 -3.21 5.36 -0.40
N PHE A 40 -2.92 6.64 -0.66
CA PHE A 40 -2.06 7.49 0.18
C PHE A 40 -2.80 8.69 0.77
N PHE A 41 -3.74 9.25 0.01
CA PHE A 41 -4.39 10.53 0.32
C PHE A 41 -5.88 10.39 0.64
N GLY A 42 -6.44 9.19 0.50
CA GLY A 42 -7.82 8.89 0.89
C GLY A 42 -8.00 8.82 2.40
N ASP A 43 -9.24 8.96 2.86
CA ASP A 43 -9.54 9.03 4.30
C ASP A 43 -9.08 7.77 5.05
N LEU A 44 -9.20 6.60 4.44
CA LEU A 44 -8.72 5.36 5.05
C LEU A 44 -7.19 5.36 5.26
N ALA A 45 -6.44 5.90 4.31
CA ALA A 45 -4.98 6.01 4.43
C ALA A 45 -4.61 6.99 5.55
N LEU A 46 -5.25 8.16 5.58
CA LEU A 46 -5.02 9.18 6.60
C LEU A 46 -5.47 8.74 7.99
N THR A 47 -6.52 7.92 8.09
CA THR A 47 -6.92 7.27 9.35
C THR A 47 -5.82 6.37 9.91
N ARG A 48 -5.10 5.62 9.07
CA ARG A 48 -3.97 4.79 9.53
C ARG A 48 -2.85 5.65 10.10
N VAL A 49 -2.53 6.77 9.46
CA VAL A 49 -1.55 7.74 9.93
C VAL A 49 -1.96 8.32 11.28
N LEU A 50 -3.22 8.74 11.42
CA LEU A 50 -3.73 9.26 12.69
C LEU A 50 -3.65 8.22 13.81
N ARG A 51 -4.04 6.97 13.55
CA ARG A 51 -3.98 5.89 14.55
C ARG A 51 -2.56 5.55 14.97
N GLU A 52 -1.62 5.49 14.03
CA GLU A 52 -0.19 5.33 14.33
C GLU A 52 0.32 6.48 15.21
N CYS A 53 -0.18 7.68 14.97
CA CYS A 53 0.10 8.87 15.78
C CYS A 53 -0.75 8.96 17.06
N SER A 54 -1.52 7.92 17.42
CA SER A 54 -2.41 7.91 18.60
C SER A 54 -3.42 9.06 18.63
N GLY A 55 -3.89 9.51 17.46
CA GLY A 55 -4.79 10.65 17.30
C GLY A 55 -4.14 12.03 17.50
N ASP A 56 -2.82 12.09 17.69
CA ASP A 56 -2.08 13.35 17.83
C ASP A 56 -1.90 14.03 16.46
N LEU A 57 -2.65 15.12 16.24
CA LEU A 57 -2.64 15.85 14.98
C LEU A 57 -1.26 16.43 14.64
N GLU A 58 -0.47 16.88 15.62
CA GLU A 58 0.85 17.46 15.35
C GLU A 58 1.82 16.39 14.86
N LYS A 59 1.82 15.21 15.49
CA LYS A 59 2.62 14.08 15.03
C LYS A 59 2.19 13.62 13.64
N ALA A 60 0.90 13.56 13.38
CA ALA A 60 0.38 13.22 12.06
C ALA A 60 0.83 14.23 10.99
N CYS A 61 0.83 15.53 11.30
CA CYS A 61 1.33 16.56 10.38
C CYS A 61 2.84 16.44 10.12
N GLN A 62 3.64 16.15 11.16
CA GLN A 62 5.08 15.92 11.00
C GLN A 62 5.36 14.68 10.14
N TRP A 63 4.65 13.58 10.41
CA TRP A 63 4.72 12.37 9.61
C TRP A 63 4.35 12.65 8.15
N PHE A 64 3.23 13.35 7.92
CA PHE A 64 2.74 13.65 6.58
C PHE A 64 3.69 14.56 5.79
N SER A 65 4.30 15.53 6.45
CA SER A 65 5.34 16.38 5.85
C SER A 65 6.54 15.55 5.39
N GLN A 66 7.00 14.64 6.24
CA GLN A 66 8.11 13.74 5.89
C GLN A 66 7.71 12.79 4.76
N PHE A 67 6.49 12.26 4.78
CA PHE A 67 5.96 11.43 3.70
C PHE A 67 5.94 12.16 2.35
N LEU A 68 5.50 13.42 2.32
CA LEU A 68 5.51 14.24 1.10
C LEU A 68 6.93 14.44 0.56
N LEU A 69 7.91 14.69 1.43
CA LEU A 69 9.32 14.78 1.03
C LEU A 69 9.83 13.45 0.46
N THR A 70 9.53 12.34 1.12
CA THR A 70 9.90 11.00 0.65
C THR A 70 9.27 10.69 -0.71
N MET A 71 8.00 11.05 -0.92
CA MET A 71 7.33 10.89 -2.23
C MET A 71 8.05 11.63 -3.35
N VAL A 72 8.63 12.80 -3.08
CA VAL A 72 9.45 13.51 -4.06
C VAL A 72 10.80 12.81 -4.26
N GLU A 73 11.49 12.46 -3.17
CA GLU A 73 12.81 11.83 -3.20
C GLU A 73 12.83 10.54 -4.03
N ILE A 74 11.82 9.68 -3.82
CA ILE A 74 11.73 8.39 -4.51
C ILE A 74 10.99 8.47 -5.85
N ARG A 75 10.58 9.67 -6.29
CA ARG A 75 9.70 9.86 -7.45
C ARG A 75 8.41 9.03 -7.36
N GLY A 76 7.84 8.99 -6.16
CA GLY A 76 6.70 8.15 -5.78
C GLY A 76 5.49 8.33 -6.68
N ASP A 77 5.20 9.54 -7.17
CA ASP A 77 4.08 9.76 -8.08
C ASP A 77 4.26 9.02 -9.42
N GLU A 78 5.48 8.94 -9.93
CA GLU A 78 5.78 8.20 -11.16
C GLU A 78 5.74 6.68 -10.92
N LEU A 79 6.24 6.23 -9.77
CA LEU A 79 6.17 4.83 -9.38
C LEU A 79 4.71 4.36 -9.26
N VAL A 80 3.85 5.15 -8.62
CA VAL A 80 2.43 4.83 -8.50
C VAL A 80 1.77 4.79 -9.87
N ALA A 81 2.00 5.78 -10.74
CA ALA A 81 1.46 5.78 -12.09
C ALA A 81 1.92 4.55 -12.92
N SER A 82 3.19 4.17 -12.80
CA SER A 82 3.75 2.97 -13.44
C SER A 82 3.07 1.69 -12.95
N LEU A 83 2.92 1.55 -11.64
CA LEU A 83 2.27 0.38 -11.02
C LEU A 83 0.78 0.31 -11.38
N THR A 84 0.05 1.43 -11.33
CA THR A 84 -1.35 1.50 -11.77
C THR A 84 -1.49 1.07 -13.23
N GLY A 85 -0.60 1.51 -14.13
CA GLY A 85 -0.62 1.08 -15.53
C GLY A 85 -0.45 -0.44 -15.70
N LYS A 86 0.35 -1.09 -14.83
CA LYS A 86 0.50 -2.56 -14.85
C LYS A 86 -0.76 -3.27 -14.32
N LEU A 87 -1.39 -2.73 -13.29
CA LEU A 87 -2.67 -3.23 -12.77
C LEU A 87 -3.75 -3.18 -13.87
N ASP A 88 -3.91 -2.02 -14.50
CA ASP A 88 -4.91 -1.81 -15.56
C ASP A 88 -4.67 -2.73 -16.76
N ALA A 89 -3.39 -2.96 -17.12
CA ALA A 89 -3.03 -3.88 -18.19
C ALA A 89 -3.36 -5.34 -17.86
N ALA A 90 -3.13 -5.77 -16.61
CA ALA A 90 -3.50 -7.11 -16.15
C ALA A 90 -5.02 -7.30 -16.17
N GLU A 91 -5.77 -6.32 -15.65
CA GLU A 91 -7.24 -6.34 -15.66
C GLU A 91 -7.80 -6.37 -17.09
N SER A 92 -7.27 -5.52 -17.98
CA SER A 92 -7.67 -5.49 -19.40
C SER A 92 -7.39 -6.80 -20.12
N ALA A 93 -6.35 -7.53 -19.70
CA ALA A 93 -6.03 -8.86 -20.21
C ALA A 93 -6.83 -10.00 -19.54
N GLY A 94 -7.74 -9.69 -18.62
CA GLY A 94 -8.55 -10.67 -17.90
C GLY A 94 -7.73 -11.58 -16.98
N ARG A 95 -6.53 -11.15 -16.60
CA ARG A 95 -5.63 -11.90 -15.71
C ARG A 95 -5.45 -11.18 -14.38
N ARG A 96 -5.02 -11.93 -13.38
CA ARG A 96 -4.53 -11.35 -12.13
C ARG A 96 -3.12 -10.78 -12.33
N VAL A 97 -2.77 -9.84 -11.46
CA VAL A 97 -1.39 -9.37 -11.29
C VAL A 97 -0.55 -10.54 -10.82
N ASP A 98 0.61 -10.72 -11.44
CA ASP A 98 1.58 -11.75 -11.11
C ASP A 98 2.81 -11.12 -10.47
N VAL A 99 3.61 -11.93 -9.77
CA VAL A 99 4.90 -11.47 -9.22
C VAL A 99 5.83 -10.89 -10.28
N SER A 100 5.75 -11.40 -11.51
CA SER A 100 6.52 -10.88 -12.63
C SER A 100 6.16 -9.44 -13.03
N ASP A 101 5.01 -8.93 -12.59
CA ASP A 101 4.63 -7.53 -12.80
C ASP A 101 5.37 -6.56 -11.86
N LEU A 102 6.00 -7.04 -10.78
CA LEU A 102 6.76 -6.19 -9.85
C LEU A 102 7.98 -5.55 -10.55
N GLU A 103 8.25 -4.30 -10.18
CA GLU A 103 9.46 -3.63 -10.61
C GLU A 103 10.69 -4.34 -10.05
N HIS A 104 11.71 -4.55 -10.89
CA HIS A 104 12.92 -5.32 -10.58
C HIS A 104 12.71 -6.83 -10.32
N TYR A 105 11.57 -7.42 -10.73
CA TYR A 105 11.35 -8.88 -10.61
C TYR A 105 12.56 -9.72 -11.09
N GLU A 106 13.11 -9.36 -12.24
CA GLU A 106 14.27 -10.02 -12.83
C GLU A 106 15.52 -10.01 -11.93
N VAL A 107 15.64 -9.02 -11.03
CA VAL A 107 16.78 -8.90 -10.10
C VAL A 107 16.59 -9.81 -8.89
N PHE A 108 15.36 -9.96 -8.37
CA PHE A 108 15.14 -10.67 -7.10
C PHE A 108 14.56 -12.08 -7.24
N LYS A 109 14.06 -12.46 -8.42
CA LYS A 109 13.44 -13.79 -8.63
C LYS A 109 14.34 -14.97 -8.25
N ASP A 110 15.66 -14.77 -8.35
CA ASP A 110 16.66 -15.78 -8.00
C ASP A 110 17.01 -15.78 -6.51
N HIS A 111 16.70 -14.71 -5.79
CA HIS A 111 17.00 -14.53 -4.37
C HIS A 111 15.83 -14.85 -3.45
N VAL A 112 14.59 -14.52 -3.87
CA VAL A 112 13.40 -14.67 -3.03
C VAL A 112 12.22 -15.12 -3.89
N SER A 113 11.44 -16.08 -3.40
CA SER A 113 10.16 -16.43 -3.99
C SER A 113 9.05 -15.61 -3.35
N PHE A 114 8.43 -14.73 -4.12
CA PHE A 114 7.18 -14.09 -3.71
C PHE A 114 6.01 -14.93 -4.20
N ILE A 115 5.10 -15.25 -3.30
CA ILE A 115 3.84 -15.90 -3.63
C ILE A 115 2.72 -14.93 -3.25
N PHE A 116 1.99 -14.43 -4.23
CA PHE A 116 0.77 -13.67 -4.00
C PHE A 116 -0.37 -14.64 -3.71
N THR A 117 -0.56 -15.01 -2.43
CA THR A 117 -1.74 -15.78 -2.04
C THR A 117 -2.89 -14.83 -1.73
N ALA A 118 -3.54 -14.32 -2.78
CA ALA A 118 -4.85 -13.69 -2.61
C ALA A 118 -5.93 -14.75 -2.87
N ASP A 119 -6.15 -15.62 -1.88
CA ASP A 119 -7.28 -16.56 -1.92
C ASP A 119 -8.62 -15.83 -1.67
N GLN A 120 -8.58 -14.66 -1.03
CA GLN A 120 -9.77 -13.88 -0.64
C GLN A 120 -9.54 -12.37 -0.84
N PHE A 121 -10.60 -11.69 -1.27
CA PHE A 121 -10.70 -10.23 -1.21
C PHE A 121 -11.08 -9.78 0.21
N ALA A 122 -10.70 -8.57 0.57
CA ALA A 122 -11.26 -7.90 1.74
C ALA A 122 -12.76 -7.70 1.54
N THR A 123 -13.51 -7.48 2.62
CA THR A 123 -14.95 -7.22 2.56
C THR A 123 -15.29 -5.99 1.70
N SER A 124 -14.34 -5.08 1.52
CA SER A 124 -14.42 -3.91 0.63
C SER A 124 -14.24 -4.22 -0.87
N GLY A 125 -13.81 -5.44 -1.22
CA GLY A 125 -13.41 -5.82 -2.59
C GLY A 125 -11.93 -5.60 -2.89
N ASP A 126 -11.15 -5.05 -1.95
CA ASP A 126 -9.71 -4.86 -2.14
C ASP A 126 -8.96 -6.20 -2.12
N PRO A 127 -7.94 -6.39 -2.97
CA PRO A 127 -7.11 -7.59 -2.91
C PRO A 127 -6.30 -7.63 -1.61
N VAL A 128 -6.46 -8.71 -0.83
CA VAL A 128 -5.59 -8.96 0.34
C VAL A 128 -4.33 -9.64 -0.16
N THR A 129 -3.20 -8.96 0.01
CA THR A 129 -1.90 -9.50 -0.37
C THR A 129 -1.14 -9.98 0.85
N TYR A 130 -0.87 -11.28 0.92
CA TYR A 130 0.12 -11.83 1.85
C TYR A 130 1.46 -11.94 1.11
N LEU A 131 2.49 -11.24 1.61
CA LEU A 131 3.86 -11.32 1.09
C LEU A 131 4.71 -12.11 2.09
N PRO A 132 4.77 -13.45 2.01
CA PRO A 132 5.76 -14.19 2.76
C PRO A 132 7.14 -13.93 2.12
N ALA A 133 7.94 -13.07 2.76
CA ALA A 133 9.36 -12.96 2.46
C ALA A 133 10.11 -13.97 3.33
N CYS A 134 10.42 -15.13 2.77
CA CYS A 134 11.14 -16.21 3.46
C CYS A 134 12.44 -16.55 2.73
N ASP A 135 13.51 -16.68 3.50
CA ASP A 135 14.75 -17.31 3.03
C ASP A 135 14.48 -18.81 2.91
N LEU A 136 14.49 -19.30 1.68
CA LEU A 136 13.99 -20.63 1.34
C LEU A 136 15.06 -21.42 0.61
N ASP A 137 15.57 -22.47 1.26
CA ASP A 137 16.36 -23.49 0.56
C ASP A 137 15.42 -24.36 -0.28
N LYS A 138 15.11 -23.85 -1.48
CA LYS A 138 14.25 -24.51 -2.48
C LYS A 138 14.72 -25.93 -2.79
N ARG A 139 16.05 -26.17 -2.82
CA ARG A 139 16.59 -27.50 -3.15
C ARG A 139 16.31 -28.48 -2.03
N ALA A 140 16.54 -28.08 -0.79
CA ALA A 140 16.25 -28.92 0.37
C ALA A 140 14.77 -29.30 0.43
N ILE A 141 13.85 -28.37 0.20
CA ILE A 141 12.39 -28.63 0.27
C ILE A 141 11.90 -29.53 -0.86
N ILE A 142 12.38 -29.32 -2.09
CA ILE A 142 12.01 -30.20 -3.22
C ILE A 142 12.53 -31.63 -2.98
N GLN A 143 13.68 -31.77 -2.32
CA GLN A 143 14.28 -33.07 -2.01
C GLN A 143 13.65 -33.75 -0.78
N SER A 144 13.25 -32.98 0.23
CA SER A 144 12.67 -33.51 1.48
C SER A 144 11.16 -33.68 1.42
N GLY A 145 10.47 -32.89 0.59
CA GLY A 145 9.01 -32.77 0.58
C GLY A 145 8.42 -32.11 1.83
N GLU A 146 9.26 -31.59 2.73
CA GLU A 146 8.85 -31.04 4.02
C GLU A 146 9.32 -29.58 4.17
N TRP A 147 8.38 -28.72 4.55
CA TRP A 147 8.69 -27.35 4.99
C TRP A 147 9.30 -27.40 6.38
N GLN A 148 10.62 -27.25 6.49
CA GLN A 148 11.28 -27.04 7.78
C GLN A 148 11.21 -25.54 8.12
N LYS A 149 10.36 -25.19 9.10
CA LYS A 149 10.37 -23.85 9.68
C LYS A 149 11.73 -23.59 10.36
N PRO A 150 12.22 -22.34 10.36
CA PRO A 150 13.37 -21.96 11.18
C PRO A 150 13.11 -22.24 12.67
#